data_AF-A0ABD3EXW2-F1
#
_entry.id   AF-A0ABD3EXW2-F1
#
_cell.length_a   1.000
_cell.length_b   1.000
_cell.length_c   1.000
_cell.angle_alpha   90.00
_cell.angle_beta   90.00
_cell.angle_gamma   90.00
#
_symmetry.space_group_name_H-M   'P 1'
#
loop_
_entity.id
_entity.type
_entity.pdbx_description
1 polymer ?
#
loop_
_entity_poly.entity_id
_entity_poly.type
_entity_poly.pdbx_seq_one_letter_code
_entity_poly.pdbx_strand_id
1 'polypeptide(L)'
;MINEMTKLMKINAGNMIALHFRRRLHQYIRFRYAPKGKIELKYKDTKRLVGSCYRVKLVPELDEDENPTGKMVKSWTKWDETDDPVEKALRE
;
A
#
# COMPACT_ATOMS: atom_id res chain seq x y z
N MET A 1 -0.77 -20.72 -27.02
CA MET A 1 0.68 -20.79 -26.68
C MET A 1 1.39 -19.44 -26.65
N ILE A 2 1.67 -18.75 -27.77
CA ILE A 2 2.43 -17.47 -27.76
C ILE A 2 1.71 -16.40 -26.90
N ASN A 3 0.40 -16.23 -27.09
CA ASN A 3 -0.38 -15.22 -26.37
C ASN A 3 -0.47 -15.49 -24.85
N GLU A 4 -0.48 -16.76 -24.43
CA GLU A 4 -0.49 -17.16 -23.02
C GLU A 4 0.87 -16.95 -22.35
N MET A 5 1.97 -17.28 -23.05
CA MET A 5 3.33 -16.96 -22.57
C MET A 5 3.50 -15.45 -22.38
N THR A 6 3.06 -14.64 -23.35
CA THR A 6 3.16 -13.18 -23.26
C THR A 6 2.34 -12.65 -22.07
N LYS A 7 1.15 -13.20 -21.83
CA LYS A 7 0.31 -12.86 -20.66
C LYS A 7 1.01 -13.23 -19.34
N LEU A 8 1.59 -14.43 -19.26
CA LEU A 8 2.31 -14.89 -18.07
C LEU A 8 3.56 -14.04 -17.79
N MET A 9 4.33 -13.70 -18.81
CA MET A 9 5.50 -12.82 -18.69
C MET A 9 5.12 -11.44 -18.16
N LYS A 10 4.03 -10.85 -18.65
CA LYS A 10 3.52 -9.56 -18.16
C LYS A 10 3.11 -9.64 -16.68
N ILE A 11 2.42 -10.70 -16.28
CA ILE A 11 2.02 -10.93 -14.88
C ILE A 11 3.27 -11.09 -14.00
N ASN A 12 4.24 -11.89 -14.43
CA ASN A 12 5.48 -12.11 -13.68
C ASN A 12 6.30 -10.83 -13.54
N ALA A 13 6.42 -10.02 -14.60
CA ALA A 13 7.08 -8.73 -14.55
C ALA A 13 6.38 -7.78 -13.56
N GLY A 14 5.04 -7.71 -13.61
CA GLY A 14 4.24 -6.94 -12.65
C GLY A 14 4.45 -7.39 -11.20
N ASN A 15 4.46 -8.70 -10.96
CA ASN A 15 4.71 -9.28 -9.64
C ASN A 15 6.12 -8.96 -9.12
N MET A 16 7.14 -9.00 -10.00
CA MET A 16 8.50 -8.63 -9.65
C MET A 16 8.60 -7.14 -9.25
N ILE A 17 7.99 -6.25 -10.02
CA ILE A 17 7.94 -4.81 -9.70
C ILE A 17 7.23 -4.57 -8.37
N ALA A 18 6.07 -5.19 -8.16
CA ALA A 18 5.31 -5.07 -6.92
C ALA A 18 6.12 -5.60 -5.71
N LEU A 19 6.85 -6.71 -5.88
CA LEU A 19 7.73 -7.25 -4.85
C LEU A 19 8.89 -6.30 -4.52
N HIS A 20 9.54 -5.74 -5.54
CA HIS A 20 10.62 -4.77 -5.34
C HIS A 20 10.14 -3.51 -4.62
N PHE A 21 8.98 -2.99 -5.00
CA PHE A 21 8.36 -1.85 -4.34
C PHE A 21 8.05 -2.17 -2.86
N ARG A 22 7.43 -3.32 -2.57
CA ARG A 22 7.14 -3.77 -1.20
C ARG A 22 8.39 -3.86 -0.33
N ARG A 23 9.49 -4.38 -0.87
CA ARG A 23 10.77 -4.49 -0.15
C ARG A 23 11.35 -3.12 0.17
N ARG A 24 11.37 -2.19 -0.80
CA ARG A 24 11.85 -0.82 -0.58
C ARG A 24 10.98 -0.07 0.42
N LEU A 25 9.66 -0.22 0.33
CA LEU A 25 8.73 0.40 1.26
C LEU A 25 8.96 -0.09 2.70
N HIS A 26 9.15 -1.39 2.87
CA HIS A 26 9.46 -1.99 4.16
C HIS A 26 10.77 -1.46 4.75
N GLN A 27 11.81 -1.32 3.92
CA GLN A 27 13.08 -0.73 4.36
C GLN A 27 12.90 0.73 4.76
N TYR A 28 12.22 1.53 3.93
CA TYR A 28 11.95 2.94 4.21
C TYR A 28 11.24 3.11 5.56
N ILE A 29 10.13 2.38 5.78
CA ILE A 29 9.37 2.47 7.03
C ILE A 29 10.21 2.03 8.24
N ARG A 30 10.97 0.94 8.10
CA ARG A 30 11.80 0.37 9.18
C ARG A 30 12.77 1.40 9.76
N PHE A 31 13.37 2.23 8.91
CA PHE A 31 14.36 3.22 9.34
C PHE A 31 13.76 4.60 9.60
N ARG A 32 12.80 5.05 8.77
CA ARG A 32 12.21 6.40 8.88
C ARG A 32 11.44 6.60 10.18
N TYR A 33 10.68 5.60 10.60
CA TYR A 33 9.82 5.65 11.78
C TYR A 33 10.46 4.95 13.00
N ALA A 34 11.78 4.73 12.98
CA ALA A 34 12.48 4.24 14.15
C ALA A 34 12.41 5.29 15.27
N PRO A 35 12.03 4.93 16.51
CA PRO A 35 12.02 5.87 17.63
C PRO A 35 13.40 6.47 17.87
N LYS A 36 13.47 7.72 18.36
CA LYS A 36 14.74 8.37 18.71
C LYS A 36 15.58 7.46 19.62
N GLY A 37 16.85 7.25 19.27
CA GLY A 37 17.76 6.38 20.00
C GLY A 37 17.70 4.89 19.59
N LYS A 38 16.84 4.52 18.64
CA LYS A 38 16.82 3.19 18.02
C LYS A 38 17.23 3.27 16.56
N ILE A 39 17.97 2.26 16.11
CA ILE A 39 18.41 2.15 14.72
C ILE A 39 17.23 1.78 13.82
N GLU A 40 16.28 0.99 14.33
CA GLU A 40 15.20 0.42 13.54
C GLU A 40 13.89 0.33 14.33
N LEU A 41 12.78 0.48 13.60
CA LEU A 41 11.44 0.15 14.08
C LEU A 41 11.29 -1.38 14.21
N LYS A 42 10.53 -1.83 15.21
CA LYS A 42 10.26 -3.25 15.40
C LYS A 42 9.60 -3.84 14.15
N TYR A 43 9.90 -5.11 13.88
CA TYR A 43 9.36 -5.81 12.70
C TYR A 43 7.81 -5.82 12.67
N LYS A 44 7.15 -6.05 13.82
CA LYS A 44 5.67 -6.06 13.91
C LYS A 44 5.09 -4.70 13.51
N ASP A 45 5.66 -3.62 14.01
CA ASP A 45 5.19 -2.25 13.75
C ASP A 45 5.48 -1.85 12.29
N THR A 46 6.66 -2.22 11.78
CA THR A 46 7.01 -2.05 10.36
C THR A 46 6.03 -2.79 9.45
N LYS A 47 5.74 -4.06 9.75
CA LYS A 47 4.80 -4.88 8.96
C LYS A 47 3.39 -4.28 8.98
N ARG A 48 2.94 -3.77 10.14
CA ARG A 48 1.65 -3.09 10.28
C ARG A 48 1.58 -1.84 9.41
N LEU A 49 2.57 -0.94 9.54
CA LEU A 49 2.65 0.27 8.72
C LEU A 49 2.72 -0.06 7.23
N VAL A 50 3.57 -1.00 6.80
CA VAL A 50 3.64 -1.46 5.41
C VAL A 50 2.28 -1.99 4.94
N GLY A 51 1.58 -2.77 5.77
CA GLY A 51 0.24 -3.28 5.46
C GLY A 51 -0.78 -2.15 5.28
N SER A 52 -0.69 -1.09 6.08
CA SER A 52 -1.56 0.08 5.96
C SER A 52 -1.43 0.81 4.62
N CYS A 53 -0.24 0.77 4.03
CA CYS A 53 0.06 1.42 2.75
C CYS A 53 -0.72 0.80 1.59
N TYR A 54 -1.12 -0.46 1.75
CA TYR A 54 -1.84 -1.19 0.73
C TYR A 54 -3.36 -1.23 0.98
N ARG A 55 -3.88 -0.40 1.88
CA ARG A 55 -5.32 -0.35 2.15
C ARG A 55 -6.03 0.17 0.90
N VAL A 56 -6.91 -0.68 0.41
CA VAL A 56 -7.85 -0.38 -0.66
C VAL A 56 -9.19 -0.16 0.03
N LYS A 57 -9.72 1.06 -0.01
CA LYS A 57 -11.10 1.32 0.44
C LYS A 57 -12.04 1.10 -0.74
N LEU A 58 -13.24 0.64 -0.43
CA LEU A 58 -14.35 0.72 -1.36
C LEU A 58 -14.86 2.15 -1.28
N VAL A 59 -14.70 2.88 -2.38
CA VAL A 59 -15.16 4.25 -2.53
C VAL A 59 -16.24 4.24 -3.61
N PRO A 60 -17.34 5.00 -3.45
CA PRO A 60 -18.33 5.13 -4.51
C PRO A 60 -17.64 5.60 -5.79
N GLU A 61 -17.95 4.93 -6.89
CA GLU A 61 -17.58 5.39 -8.23
C GLU A 61 -18.31 6.71 -8.47
N LEU A 62 -17.57 7.72 -8.92
CA LEU A 62 -18.11 9.02 -9.27
C LEU A 62 -18.15 9.12 -10.80
N ASP A 63 -19.22 9.71 -11.34
CA ASP A 63 -19.30 10.08 -12.75
C ASP A 63 -18.51 11.37 -13.06
N GLU A 64 -18.55 11.83 -14.30
CA GLU A 64 -17.83 13.04 -14.74
C GLU A 64 -18.30 14.31 -14.00
N ASP A 65 -19.49 14.28 -13.39
CA ASP A 65 -20.09 15.37 -12.63
C ASP A 65 -19.93 15.18 -11.11
N GLU A 66 -19.01 14.31 -10.68
CA GLU A 66 -18.74 13.94 -9.28
C GLU A 66 -19.93 13.31 -8.52
N ASN A 67 -20.94 12.79 -9.23
CA ASN A 67 -22.09 12.14 -8.61
C ASN A 67 -21.86 10.64 -8.42
N PRO A 68 -22.31 10.04 -7.30
CA PRO A 68 -22.12 8.62 -7.04
C PRO A 68 -22.95 7.75 -7.99
N THR A 69 -22.29 6.90 -8.78
CA THR A 69 -22.92 6.04 -9.79
C THR A 69 -23.63 4.81 -9.20
N GLY A 70 -23.67 4.69 -7.85
CA GLY A 70 -24.21 3.54 -7.12
C GLY A 70 -23.30 2.30 -7.11
N LYS A 71 -22.19 2.32 -7.86
CA LYS A 71 -21.16 1.28 -7.85
C LYS A 71 -20.06 1.63 -6.86
N MET A 72 -19.44 0.61 -6.27
CA MET A 72 -18.28 0.76 -5.40
C MET A 72 -17.03 0.33 -6.15
N VAL A 73 -16.03 1.20 -6.23
CA VAL A 73 -14.72 0.90 -6.80
C VAL A 73 -13.68 0.78 -5.71
N LYS A 74 -12.71 -0.09 -5.95
CA LYS A 74 -11.53 -0.26 -5.10
C LYS A 74 -10.55 0.87 -5.40
N SER A 75 -10.45 1.85 -4.50
CA SER A 75 -9.48 2.92 -4.62
C SER A 75 -8.36 2.77 -3.59
N TRP A 76 -7.16 3.19 -3.97
CA TRP A 76 -6.07 3.33 -3.00
C TRP A 76 -6.40 4.48 -2.08
N THR A 77 -6.43 4.20 -0.77
CA THR A 77 -6.54 5.27 0.23
C THR A 77 -5.32 6.17 0.15
N LYS A 78 -5.49 7.47 0.42
CA LYS A 78 -4.33 8.36 0.60
C LYS A 78 -3.42 7.78 1.67
N TRP A 79 -2.11 7.87 1.44
CA TRP A 79 -1.09 7.33 2.33
C TRP A 79 -1.33 7.69 3.80
N ASP A 80 -1.74 8.92 4.08
CA ASP A 80 -1.95 9.48 5.43
C ASP A 80 -3.33 9.23 6.05
N GLU A 81 -4.27 8.64 5.30
CA GLU A 81 -5.60 8.33 5.81
C GLU A 81 -5.60 6.96 6.52
N THR A 82 -5.14 6.94 7.77
CA THR A 82 -5.33 5.80 8.68
C THR A 82 -6.10 6.22 9.93
N ASP A 83 -7.10 5.43 10.31
CA ASP A 83 -7.86 5.58 11.56
C ASP A 83 -7.26 4.74 12.70
N ASP A 84 -6.20 3.98 12.42
CA ASP A 84 -5.54 3.14 13.41
C ASP A 84 -4.71 4.01 14.37
N PRO A 85 -5.07 4.09 15.67
CA PRO A 85 -4.41 4.98 16.62
C PRO A 85 -2.93 4.64 16.82
N VAL A 86 -2.54 3.38 16.66
CA VAL A 86 -1.14 2.98 16.76
C VAL A 86 -0.38 3.39 15.51
N GLU A 87 -0.99 3.30 14.33
CA GLU A 87 -0.35 3.79 13.11
C GLU A 87 -0.23 5.31 13.10
N LYS A 88 -1.22 6.06 13.63
CA LYS A 88 -1.11 7.50 13.84
C LYS A 88 0.06 7.85 14.77
N ALA A 89 0.13 7.21 15.94
CA ALA A 89 1.20 7.44 16.91
C ALA A 89 2.60 7.04 16.40
N LEU A 90 2.70 6.12 15.44
CA LEU A 90 3.96 5.73 14.81
C LEU A 90 4.39 6.66 13.68
N ARG A 91 3.48 7.51 13.17
CA ARG A 91 3.72 8.44 12.06
C ARG A 91 4.01 9.87 12.53
N GLU A 92 3.50 10.25 13.70
CA GLU A 92 3.79 11.50 14.43
C GLU A 92 5.22 11.51 15.02
#